data_AF-A0A031IIK4-F1
#
_entry.id   AF-A0A031IIK4-F1
#
_cell.length_a   1.000
_cell.length_b   1.000
_cell.length_c   1.000
_cell.angle_alpha   90.00
_cell.angle_beta   90.00
_cell.angle_gamma   90.00
#
_symmetry.space_group_name_H-M   'P 1'
#
loop_
_entity.id
_entity.type
_entity.pdbx_description
1 polymer ?
#
loop_
_entity_poly.entity_id
_entity_poly.type
_entity_poly.pdbx_seq_one_letter_code
_entity_poly.pdbx_strand_id
1 'polypeptide(L)'
;MGPTNDMWVLSYAFFFITLISAIFVAIKHPALRKASIRAVVAMLFLYALFIWNSLYRLDITEFRHFYEGLTTLRSWAWMCIFLFAYTLKWWYLVFLYTRRPSPSSHEVQQ
;
A
#
# COMPACT_ATOMS: atom_id res chain seq x y z
N MET A 1 15.57 19.95 -16.45
CA MET A 1 14.57 19.18 -15.67
C MET A 1 15.20 17.82 -15.41
N GLY A 2 15.63 17.56 -14.18
CA GLY A 2 16.29 16.30 -13.83
C GLY A 2 15.35 15.10 -13.95
N PRO A 3 15.86 13.87 -14.01
CA PRO A 3 15.09 12.64 -14.17
C PRO A 3 14.33 12.26 -12.89
N THR A 4 13.48 13.16 -12.40
CA THR A 4 12.71 13.00 -11.15
C THR A 4 11.39 12.27 -11.39
N ASN A 5 10.96 11.95 -12.61
CA ASN A 5 9.51 11.89 -12.84
C ASN A 5 8.86 10.50 -12.93
N ASP A 6 9.53 9.45 -13.40
CA ASP A 6 8.77 8.23 -13.79
C ASP A 6 8.44 7.30 -12.61
N MET A 7 9.40 7.06 -11.72
CA MET A 7 9.16 6.17 -10.56
C MET A 7 8.18 6.79 -9.54
N TRP A 8 8.15 8.10 -9.44
CA TRP A 8 7.24 8.82 -8.55
C TRP A 8 5.81 8.75 -9.03
N VAL A 9 5.58 8.91 -10.33
CA VAL A 9 4.25 8.73 -10.92
C VAL A 9 3.70 7.33 -10.64
N LEU A 10 4.53 6.29 -10.79
CA LEU A 10 4.13 4.91 -10.46
C LEU A 10 3.84 4.72 -8.98
N SER A 11 4.66 5.29 -8.10
CA SER A 11 4.46 5.27 -6.66
C SER A 11 3.13 5.93 -6.27
N TYR A 12 2.88 7.17 -6.70
CA TYR A 12 1.63 7.87 -6.42
C TYR A 12 0.42 7.15 -7.03
N ALA A 13 0.53 6.63 -8.25
CA ALA A 13 -0.53 5.84 -8.88
C ALA A 13 -0.86 4.60 -8.03
N PHE A 14 0.16 3.84 -7.61
CA PHE A 14 -0.01 2.69 -6.72
C PHE A 14 -0.68 3.08 -5.39
N PHE A 15 -0.30 4.22 -4.81
CA PHE A 15 -0.95 4.75 -3.61
C PHE A 15 -2.42 5.01 -3.81
N PHE A 16 -2.80 5.80 -4.81
CA PHE A 16 -4.19 6.16 -5.05
C PHE A 16 -5.03 4.93 -5.40
N ILE A 17 -4.53 4.04 -6.27
CA ILE A 17 -5.23 2.81 -6.65
C ILE A 17 -5.48 1.94 -5.41
N THR A 18 -4.46 1.75 -4.57
CA THR A 18 -4.57 0.96 -3.35
C THR A 18 -5.54 1.61 -2.35
N LEU A 19 -5.43 2.92 -2.13
CA LEU A 19 -6.25 3.65 -1.18
C LEU A 19 -7.74 3.58 -1.56
N ILE A 20 -8.05 3.90 -2.82
CA ILE A 20 -9.42 3.86 -3.36
C ILE A 20 -9.98 2.44 -3.31
N SER A 21 -9.19 1.46 -3.75
CA SER A 21 -9.59 0.05 -3.74
C SER A 21 -9.85 -0.45 -2.32
N ALA A 22 -8.99 -0.09 -1.36
CA ALA A 22 -9.14 -0.49 0.04
C ALA A 22 -10.39 0.11 0.68
N ILE A 23 -10.67 1.40 0.43
CA ILE A 23 -11.91 2.04 0.89
C ILE A 23 -13.13 1.34 0.28
N PHE A 24 -13.13 1.10 -1.04
CA PHE A 24 -14.24 0.44 -1.71
C PHE A 24 -14.50 -0.97 -1.18
N VAL A 25 -13.45 -1.80 -1.07
CA VAL A 25 -13.54 -3.15 -0.52
C VAL A 25 -13.99 -3.12 0.95
N ALA A 26 -13.54 -2.15 1.74
CA ALA A 26 -13.97 -2.02 3.13
C ALA A 26 -15.48 -1.79 3.26
N ILE A 27 -16.06 -1.02 2.34
CA ILE A 27 -17.49 -0.72 2.31
C ILE A 27 -18.27 -1.95 1.82
N LYS A 28 -17.89 -2.51 0.68
CA LYS A 28 -18.64 -3.56 -0.05
C LYS A 28 -18.47 -4.97 0.51
N HIS A 29 -17.32 -5.31 1.09
CA HIS A 29 -17.00 -6.66 1.52
C HIS A 29 -16.75 -6.72 3.03
N PRO A 30 -17.79 -7.02 3.84
CA PRO A 30 -17.66 -7.01 5.31
C PRO A 30 -16.60 -8.00 5.82
N ALA A 31 -16.41 -9.14 5.15
CA ALA A 31 -15.37 -10.12 5.48
C ALA A 31 -13.94 -9.57 5.36
N LEU A 32 -13.70 -8.66 4.40
CA LEU A 32 -12.39 -8.03 4.18
C LEU A 32 -12.25 -6.67 4.88
N ARG A 33 -13.32 -6.12 5.45
CA ARG A 33 -13.37 -4.76 6.00
C ARG A 33 -12.23 -4.45 6.96
N LYS A 34 -11.98 -5.31 7.95
CA LYS A 34 -10.89 -5.11 8.92
C LYS A 34 -9.51 -5.09 8.25
N ALA A 35 -9.28 -5.99 7.28
CA ALA A 35 -8.02 -6.05 6.55
C ALA A 35 -7.82 -4.80 5.68
N SER A 36 -8.89 -4.33 5.03
CA SER A 36 -8.87 -3.13 4.18
C SER A 36 -8.66 -1.84 4.98
N ILE A 37 -9.30 -1.68 6.14
CA ILE A 37 -9.05 -0.52 7.03
C ILE A 37 -7.58 -0.50 7.45
N ARG A 38 -7.01 -1.64 7.82
CA ARG A 38 -5.58 -1.74 8.16
C ARG A 38 -4.69 -1.41 6.96
N ALA A 39 -5.07 -1.79 5.74
CA ALA A 39 -4.32 -1.45 4.52
C ALA A 39 -4.34 0.06 4.24
N VAL A 40 -5.48 0.73 4.44
CA VAL A 40 -5.57 2.20 4.36
C VAL A 40 -4.62 2.85 5.36
N VAL A 41 -4.67 2.44 6.63
CA VAL A 41 -3.78 2.98 7.67
C VAL A 41 -2.31 2.71 7.34
N ALA A 42 -1.97 1.50 6.90
CA ALA A 42 -0.61 1.14 6.51
C ALA A 42 -0.09 2.02 5.36
N MET A 43 -0.92 2.30 4.35
CA MET A 43 -0.54 3.16 3.22
C MET A 43 -0.37 4.62 3.63
N LEU A 44 -1.26 5.16 4.46
CA LEU A 44 -1.10 6.51 4.99
C LEU A 44 0.19 6.64 5.81
N PHE A 45 0.45 5.65 6.67
CA PHE A 45 1.64 5.64 7.51
C PHE A 45 2.92 5.44 6.70
N LEU A 46 2.91 4.60 5.67
CA LEU A 46 4.01 4.40 4.72
C LEU A 46 4.43 5.74 4.09
N TYR A 47 3.48 6.46 3.49
CA TYR A 47 3.77 7.73 2.81
C TYR A 47 4.15 8.82 3.80
N ALA A 48 3.50 8.90 4.96
CA ALA A 48 3.89 9.82 6.01
C ALA A 48 5.33 9.59 6.46
N LEU A 49 5.73 8.33 6.70
CA LEU A 49 7.12 7.99 7.06
C LEU A 49 8.10 8.35 5.95
N PHE A 50 7.75 8.06 4.69
CA PHE A 50 8.61 8.36 3.55
C PHE A 50 8.85 9.85 3.41
N ILE A 51 7.76 10.64 3.40
CA ILE A 51 7.80 12.10 3.29
C ILE A 51 8.54 12.71 4.48
N TRP A 52 8.25 12.27 5.71
CA TRP A 52 8.89 12.79 6.91
C TRP A 52 10.42 12.59 6.92
N ASN A 53 10.91 11.46 6.39
CA ASN A 53 12.34 11.18 6.33
C ASN A 53 13.03 11.79 5.11
N SER A 54 12.29 12.13 4.05
CA SER A 54 12.83 12.82 2.86
C SER A 54 12.75 14.34 2.94
N LEU A 55 11.88 14.89 3.80
CA LEU A 55 11.67 16.32 3.99
C LEU A 55 12.99 17.06 4.28
N TYR A 56 13.18 18.19 3.58
CA TYR A 56 14.34 19.09 3.69
C TYR A 56 15.70 18.58 3.18
N ARG A 57 15.75 17.42 2.50
CA ARG A 57 16.98 16.95 1.84
C ARG A 57 16.99 17.37 0.37
N LEU A 58 17.65 18.49 0.07
CA LEU A 58 17.75 19.04 -1.29
C LEU A 58 18.85 18.35 -2.13
N ASP A 59 19.85 17.75 -1.48
CA ASP A 59 21.06 17.29 -2.16
C ASP A 59 21.04 15.80 -2.60
N ILE A 60 20.05 15.02 -2.15
CA ILE A 60 19.97 13.57 -2.40
C ILE A 60 18.57 13.23 -2.89
N THR A 61 18.45 12.38 -3.92
CA THR A 61 17.15 11.89 -4.35
C THR A 61 16.50 11.03 -3.25
N GLU A 62 15.21 11.19 -3.08
CA GLU A 62 14.43 10.54 -2.02
C GLU A 62 14.54 9.00 -2.06
N PHE A 63 14.57 8.41 -3.26
CA PHE A 63 14.79 6.97 -3.44
C PHE A 63 16.20 6.54 -3.01
N ARG A 64 17.23 7.34 -3.33
CA ARG A 64 18.59 7.06 -2.87
C ARG A 64 18.68 7.14 -1.36
N HIS A 65 18.01 8.12 -0.75
CA HIS A 65 17.94 8.23 0.70
C HIS A 65 17.27 7.00 1.35
N PHE A 66 16.19 6.51 0.73
CA PHE A 66 15.54 5.27 1.15
C PHE A 66 16.47 4.07 1.04
N TYR A 67 17.18 3.91 -0.08
CA TYR A 67 18.14 2.83 -0.29
C TYR A 67 19.31 2.87 0.71
N GLU A 68 19.86 4.05 0.98
CA GLU A 68 20.85 4.26 2.03
C GLU A 68 20.28 3.90 3.41
N GLY A 69 19.01 4.24 3.68
CA GLY A 69 18.32 3.83 4.89
C GLY A 69 18.22 2.31 5.06
N LEU A 70 17.96 1.58 3.98
CA LEU A 70 17.91 0.11 4.00
C LEU A 70 19.28 -0.50 4.28
N THR A 71 20.30 -0.05 3.56
CA THR A 71 21.67 -0.56 3.67
C THR A 71 22.31 -0.24 5.03
N THR A 72 21.96 0.90 5.62
CA THR A 72 22.38 1.28 6.98
C THR A 72 21.46 0.76 8.09
N LEU A 73 20.54 -0.16 7.75
CA LEU A 73 19.62 -0.81 8.69
C LEU A 73 18.77 0.16 9.53
N ARG A 74 18.41 1.33 8.97
CA ARG A 74 17.57 2.29 9.67
C ARG A 74 16.15 1.75 9.81
N SER A 75 15.64 1.79 11.04
CA SER A 75 14.33 1.24 11.39
C SER A 75 13.19 1.80 10.54
N TRP A 76 13.23 3.09 10.16
CA TRP A 76 12.18 3.70 9.34
C TRP A 76 12.12 3.10 7.93
N ALA A 77 13.26 2.81 7.31
CA ALA A 77 13.32 2.28 5.95
C ALA A 77 12.82 0.82 5.93
N TRP A 78 13.20 0.03 6.92
CA TRP A 78 12.68 -1.33 7.12
C TRP A 78 11.20 -1.35 7.47
N MET A 79 10.72 -0.38 8.26
CA MET A 79 9.29 -0.21 8.52
C MET A 79 8.54 0.07 7.21
N CYS A 80 9.07 0.88 6.31
CA CYS A 80 8.46 1.09 5.00
C CYS A 80 8.36 -0.22 4.19
N ILE A 81 9.40 -1.06 4.19
CA ILE A 81 9.33 -2.39 3.53
C ILE A 81 8.25 -3.27 4.16
N PHE A 82 8.16 -3.30 5.49
CA PHE A 82 7.14 -4.08 6.19
C PHE A 82 5.71 -3.63 5.84
N LEU A 83 5.46 -2.32 5.84
CA LEU A 83 4.17 -1.74 5.47
C LEU A 83 3.83 -2.01 4.01
N PHE A 84 4.81 -1.90 3.11
CA PHE A 84 4.63 -2.23 1.70
C PHE A 84 4.28 -3.71 1.50
N ALA A 85 4.99 -4.63 2.16
CA ALA A 85 4.68 -6.05 2.13
C ALA A 85 3.29 -6.36 2.68
N TYR A 86 2.85 -5.66 3.73
CA TYR A 86 1.48 -5.77 4.24
C TYR A 86 0.45 -5.34 3.19
N THR A 87 0.69 -4.25 2.47
CA THR A 87 -0.16 -3.81 1.37
C THR A 87 -0.24 -4.85 0.25
N LEU A 88 0.87 -5.47 -0.13
CA LEU A 88 0.88 -6.56 -1.11
C LEU A 88 0.07 -7.77 -0.63
N LYS A 89 0.21 -8.14 0.65
CA LYS A 89 -0.61 -9.19 1.26
C LYS A 89 -2.11 -8.86 1.18
N TRP A 90 -2.49 -7.61 1.40
CA TRP A 90 -3.88 -7.18 1.26
C TRP A 90 -4.38 -7.34 -0.18
N TRP A 91 -3.61 -6.91 -1.19
CA TRP A 91 -3.95 -7.13 -2.59
C TRP A 91 -4.14 -8.61 -2.94
N TYR A 92 -3.27 -9.48 -2.39
CA TYR A 92 -3.39 -10.93 -2.55
C TYR A 92 -4.71 -11.46 -1.96
N LEU A 93 -5.11 -11.00 -0.76
CA LEU A 93 -6.38 -11.38 -0.15
C LEU A 93 -7.59 -10.92 -0.97
N VAL A 94 -7.54 -9.69 -1.50
CA VAL A 94 -8.58 -9.18 -2.40
C VAL A 94 -8.69 -10.09 -3.62
N PHE A 95 -7.57 -10.38 -4.29
CA PHE A 95 -7.54 -11.24 -5.47
C PHE A 95 -8.11 -12.65 -5.20
N LEU A 96 -7.76 -13.27 -4.08
CA LEU A 96 -8.32 -14.56 -3.69
C LEU A 96 -9.83 -14.48 -3.45
N TYR A 97 -10.31 -13.40 -2.83
CA TYR A 97 -11.72 -13.20 -2.57
C TYR A 97 -12.51 -13.01 -3.87
N THR A 98 -11.99 -12.24 -4.83
CA THR A 98 -12.65 -12.05 -6.15
C THR A 98 -12.68 -13.33 -6.97
N ARG A 99 -11.76 -14.28 -6.73
CA ARG A 99 -11.74 -15.59 -7.40
C ARG A 99 -12.62 -16.65 -6.74
N ARG A 100 -13.14 -16.43 -5.54
CA ARG A 100 -14.10 -17.37 -4.96
C ARG A 100 -15.41 -17.25 -5.75
N PRO A 101 -15.96 -18.34 -6.31
CA PRO A 101 -17.29 -18.30 -6.89
C PRO A 101 -18.25 -17.80 -5.81
N SER A 102 -19.04 -16.77 -6.14
CA SER A 102 -20.14 -16.37 -5.29
C SER A 102 -21.02 -17.61 -5.09
N PRO A 103 -21.36 -18.01 -3.85
CA PRO A 103 -22.36 -19.05 -3.67
C PRO A 103 -23.59 -18.62 -4.47
N SER A 104 -24.01 -19.47 -5.40
CA SER A 104 -25.17 -19.22 -6.23
C SER A 104 -26.36 -18.98 -5.32
N SER A 105 -27.13 -17.94 -5.57
CA SER A 105 -28.37 -17.59 -4.86
C SER A 105 -29.44 -18.70 -4.84
N HIS A 106 -29.18 -19.84 -5.47
CA HIS A 106 -30.05 -21.02 -5.48
C HIS A 106 -29.95 -21.93 -4.24
N GLU A 107 -28.96 -21.76 -3.36
CA GLU A 107 -28.83 -22.62 -2.16
C GLU A 107 -29.48 -22.06 -0.89
N VAL A 108 -30.05 -20.86 -0.93
CA VAL A 108 -30.66 -20.20 0.26
C VAL A 108 -32.18 -20.46 0.35
N GLN A 109 -32.75 -21.29 -0.53
CA GLN A 109 -34.19 -21.58 -0.58
C GLN A 109 -34.58 -23.05 -0.34
N GLN A 110 -33.71 -23.88 0.25
CA GLN A 110 -34.10 -25.19 0.80
C GLN A 110 -34.01 -25.18 2.32
#